data_AF-A0A378Y0K4-F1
#
_entry.id   AF-A0A378Y0K4-F1
#
_cell.length_a   1.000
_cell.length_b   1.000
_cell.length_c   1.000
_cell.angle_alpha   90.00
_cell.angle_beta   90.00
_cell.angle_gamma   90.00
#
_symmetry.space_group_name_H-M   'P 1'
#
loop_
_entity.id
_entity.type
_entity.pdbx_description
1 polymer ?
#
loop_
_entity_poly.entity_id
_entity_poly.type
_entity_poly.pdbx_seq_one_letter_code
_entity_poly.pdbx_strand_id
1 'polypeptide(L)'
;MQKHLINDNGTYKTYLNGAWQTVTTSSPSKDNFVTKGMDDLSVLNRTVKTIDQPMTDNGILGSGKVFKSTLDLKKYFDITGIIIK
;
A
#
# COMPACT_ATOMS: atom_id res chain seq x y z
N MET A 1 12.03 -13.94 -8.56
CA MET A 1 11.20 -15.12 -8.27
C MET A 1 10.08 -14.66 -7.38
N GLN A 2 8.83 -15.05 -7.68
CA GLN A 2 7.66 -14.60 -6.94
C GLN A 2 7.55 -15.40 -5.64
N LYS A 3 7.39 -14.71 -4.52
CA LYS A 3 7.24 -15.27 -3.18
C LYS A 3 5.77 -15.46 -2.90
N HIS A 4 5.46 -16.64 -2.37
CA HIS A 4 4.10 -17.02 -2.03
C HIS A 4 4.12 -17.54 -0.60
N LEU A 5 3.22 -17.02 0.23
CA LEU A 5 2.94 -17.60 1.56
C LEU A 5 1.44 -17.90 1.61
N ILE A 6 1.10 -19.18 1.65
CA ILE A 6 -0.29 -19.65 1.66
C ILE A 6 -0.57 -20.40 2.96
N ASN A 7 -1.83 -20.41 3.38
CA ASN A 7 -2.34 -21.33 4.40
C ASN A 7 -3.00 -22.51 3.70
N ASP A 8 -2.56 -23.72 4.02
CA ASP A 8 -3.15 -24.99 3.58
C ASP A 8 -3.48 -25.83 4.82
N ASN A 9 -4.77 -25.85 5.17
CA ASN A 9 -5.31 -26.58 6.33
C ASN A 9 -4.55 -26.33 7.64
N GLY A 10 -4.25 -25.05 7.94
CA GLY A 10 -3.53 -24.66 9.16
C GLY A 10 -2.01 -24.73 9.05
N THR A 11 -1.47 -25.29 7.96
CA THR A 11 -0.03 -25.29 7.68
C THR A 11 0.29 -24.18 6.69
N TYR A 12 1.23 -23.31 7.05
CA TYR A 12 1.70 -22.25 6.17
C TYR A 12 2.84 -22.73 5.31
N LYS A 13 2.73 -22.52 3.99
CA LYS A 13 3.68 -23.04 2.98
C LYS A 13 4.16 -21.94 2.05
N THR A 14 5.37 -22.12 1.52
CA THR A 14 5.95 -21.27 0.48
C THR A 14 6.36 -22.10 -0.72
N TYR A 15 6.34 -21.50 -1.91
CA TYR A 15 6.79 -22.17 -3.13
C TYR A 15 8.23 -21.79 -3.43
N LEU A 16 9.12 -22.78 -3.37
CA LEU A 16 10.55 -22.58 -3.58
C LEU A 16 11.11 -23.75 -4.38
N ASN A 17 11.89 -23.44 -5.43
CA ASN A 17 12.57 -24.43 -6.28
C ASN A 17 11.62 -25.49 -6.87
N GLY A 18 10.43 -25.08 -7.31
CA GLY A 18 9.48 -25.98 -7.96
C GLY A 18 8.59 -26.80 -7.01
N ALA A 19 8.72 -26.61 -5.69
CA ALA A 19 7.97 -27.38 -4.70
C ALA A 19 7.41 -26.52 -3.56
N TRP A 20 6.31 -26.97 -2.96
CA TRP A 20 5.77 -26.40 -1.73
C TRP A 20 6.56 -26.87 -0.51
N GLN A 21 7.02 -25.92 0.29
CA GLN A 21 7.77 -26.18 1.52
C GLN A 21 7.02 -25.60 2.72
N THR A 22 6.95 -26.36 3.82
CA THR A 22 6.33 -25.89 5.06
C THR A 22 7.19 -24.79 5.69
N VAL A 23 6.55 -23.69 6.06
CA VAL A 23 7.15 -22.58 6.80
C VAL A 23 6.84 -22.71 8.30
N THR A 24 5.57 -22.92 8.66
CA THR A 24 5.14 -23.09 10.05
C THR A 24 3.77 -23.76 10.11
N THR A 25 3.44 -24.38 11.24
CA THR A 25 2.12 -24.96 11.55
C THR A 25 1.30 -24.09 12.52
N SER A 26 1.82 -22.92 12.89
CA SER A 26 1.15 -21.89 13.70
C SER A 26 1.07 -20.57 12.93
N SER A 27 0.40 -19.54 13.48
CA SER A 27 0.35 -18.22 12.83
C SER A 27 1.75 -17.72 12.47
N PRO A 28 1.98 -17.25 11.22
CA PRO A 28 3.29 -16.83 10.78
C PRO A 28 3.76 -15.58 11.53
N SER A 29 5.05 -15.54 11.87
CA SER A 29 5.69 -14.35 12.41
C SER A 29 5.79 -13.27 11.32
N LYS A 30 6.05 -12.02 11.74
CA LYS A 30 6.40 -10.92 10.83
C LYS A 30 7.54 -11.32 9.87
N ASP A 31 8.54 -12.03 10.38
CA ASP A 31 9.70 -12.45 9.58
C ASP A 31 9.31 -13.46 8.48
N ASN A 32 8.37 -14.37 8.75
CA ASN A 32 7.86 -15.30 7.74
C ASN A 32 7.21 -14.55 6.57
N PHE A 33 6.44 -13.49 6.83
CA PHE A 33 5.85 -12.67 5.77
C PHE A 33 6.93 -11.92 4.97
N VAL A 34 7.89 -11.30 5.67
CA VAL A 34 8.98 -10.51 5.08
C VAL A 34 9.87 -11.36 4.18
N THR A 35 10.26 -12.55 4.65
CA THR A 35 11.25 -13.38 3.94
C THR A 35 10.61 -14.31 2.93
N LYS A 36 9.41 -14.85 3.20
CA LYS A 36 8.78 -15.91 2.38
C LYS A 36 7.50 -15.49 1.66
N GLY A 37 6.82 -14.43 2.09
CA GLY A 37 5.48 -14.08 1.61
C GLY A 37 5.38 -12.85 0.71
N MET A 38 6.39 -11.98 0.70
CA MET A 38 6.34 -10.71 -0.04
C MET A 38 7.61 -10.51 -0.86
N ASP A 39 7.44 -10.31 -2.17
CA ASP A 39 8.53 -9.97 -3.09
C ASP A 39 8.99 -8.53 -2.95
N ASP A 40 8.02 -7.64 -2.77
CA ASP A 40 8.27 -6.23 -2.62
C ASP A 40 7.74 -5.74 -1.28
N LEU A 41 8.67 -5.33 -0.42
CA LEU A 41 8.38 -4.75 0.89
C LEU A 41 8.32 -3.23 0.84
N SER A 42 8.60 -2.61 -0.31
CA SER A 42 8.55 -1.15 -0.48
C SER A 42 7.16 -0.60 -0.16
N VAL A 43 6.11 -1.36 -0.44
CA VAL A 43 4.71 -1.03 -0.12
C VAL A 43 4.43 -0.92 1.39
N LEU A 44 5.29 -1.51 2.24
CA LEU A 44 5.21 -1.40 3.70
C LEU A 44 6.10 -0.28 4.25
N ASN A 45 7.12 0.15 3.50
CA ASN A 45 7.97 1.28 3.87
C ASN A 45 7.28 2.61 3.52
N ARG A 46 6.19 2.90 4.21
CA ARG A 46 5.38 4.11 4.00
C ARG A 46 5.90 5.22 4.91
N THR A 47 6.45 6.26 4.32
CA THR A 47 6.74 7.51 5.05
C THR A 47 5.60 8.49 4.84
N VAL A 48 5.13 9.11 5.92
CA VAL A 48 4.14 10.19 5.83
C VAL A 48 4.73 11.32 5.00
N LYS A 49 3.96 11.78 4.01
CA LYS A 49 4.34 12.90 3.16
C LYS A 49 3.21 13.92 3.09
N THR A 50 3.54 15.17 3.38
CA THR A 50 2.64 16.30 3.13
C THR A 50 2.77 16.73 1.68
N ILE A 51 1.63 16.95 1.02
CA ILE A 51 1.57 17.46 -0.34
C ILE A 51 0.73 18.73 -0.30
N ASP A 52 1.37 19.85 -0.64
CA ASP A 52 0.68 21.12 -0.76
C ASP A 52 0.14 21.25 -2.18
N GLN A 53 -1.14 21.56 -2.29
CA GLN A 53 -1.77 21.85 -3.55
C GLN A 53 -2.26 23.30 -3.58
N PRO A 54 -1.63 24.17 -4.40
CA PRO A 54 -2.02 25.57 -4.43
C PRO A 54 -3.39 25.74 -5.05
N MET A 55 -4.19 26.65 -4.48
CA MET A 55 -5.39 27.14 -5.12
C MET A 55 -5.00 27.93 -6.37
N THR A 56 -5.34 27.41 -7.54
CA THR A 56 -5.13 28.09 -8.83
C THR A 56 -6.41 28.81 -9.22
N ASP A 57 -6.29 30.09 -9.58
CA ASP A 57 -7.43 30.86 -10.05
C ASP A 57 -7.71 30.52 -11.53
N ASN A 58 -8.81 29.81 -11.76
CA ASN A 58 -9.20 29.33 -13.08
C ASN A 58 -10.28 30.21 -13.75
N GLY A 59 -10.63 31.39 -13.22
CA GLY A 59 -11.60 32.26 -13.93
C GLY A 59 -12.24 33.41 -13.14
N ILE A 60 -13.30 33.98 -13.73
CA ILE A 60 -13.93 35.24 -13.30
C ILE A 60 -14.63 35.08 -11.94
N LEU A 61 -14.41 36.05 -11.03
CA LEU A 61 -15.07 36.16 -9.72
C LEU A 61 -16.56 36.48 -9.85
N GLY A 62 -17.42 35.69 -9.21
CA GLY A 62 -18.85 36.03 -9.04
C GLY A 62 -19.87 34.89 -9.19
N SER A 63 -19.48 33.70 -9.67
CA SER A 63 -20.41 32.57 -9.87
C SER A 63 -20.37 31.50 -8.75
N GLY A 64 -19.67 31.77 -7.65
CA GLY A 64 -19.29 30.78 -6.64
C GLY A 64 -18.04 30.01 -7.10
N LYS A 65 -16.87 30.40 -6.58
CA LYS A 65 -15.60 29.73 -6.92
C LYS A 65 -15.43 28.50 -6.05
N VAL A 66 -15.50 27.31 -6.64
CA VAL A 66 -15.16 26.05 -5.97
C VAL A 66 -13.76 25.63 -6.42
N PHE A 67 -12.82 25.53 -5.48
CA PHE A 67 -11.54 24.88 -5.75
C PHE A 67 -11.77 23.37 -5.88
N LYS A 68 -11.34 22.79 -7.00
CA LYS A 68 -11.42 21.35 -7.25
C LYS A 68 -10.07 20.82 -7.68
N SER A 69 -9.69 19.70 -7.09
CA SER A 69 -8.52 18.92 -7.45
C SER A 69 -8.88 17.43 -7.60
N THR A 70 -8.08 16.69 -8.36
CA THR A 70 -8.12 15.23 -8.42
C THR A 70 -6.83 14.66 -7.83
N LEU A 71 -6.98 13.63 -6.99
CA LEU A 71 -5.88 12.87 -6.41
C LEU A 71 -5.74 11.52 -7.14
N ASP A 72 -4.51 11.14 -7.48
CA ASP A 72 -4.22 9.79 -8.00
C ASP A 72 -4.17 8.79 -6.83
N LEU A 73 -5.21 7.97 -6.70
CA LEU A 73 -5.34 6.97 -5.65
C LEU A 73 -4.42 5.75 -5.83
N LYS A 74 -3.86 5.53 -7.03
CA LYS A 74 -2.83 4.50 -7.22
C LYS A 74 -1.50 4.95 -6.61
N LYS A 75 -1.24 6.26 -6.67
CA LYS A 75 -0.06 6.88 -6.07
C LYS A 75 -0.24 7.17 -4.57
N TYR A 76 -1.42 7.60 -4.15
CA TYR A 76 -1.76 7.94 -2.77
C TYR A 76 -2.87 7.02 -2.25
N PHE A 77 -2.53 5.75 -2.06
CA PHE A 77 -3.48 4.71 -1.65
C PHE A 77 -3.88 4.79 -0.16
N ASP A 78 -3.22 5.64 0.62
CA ASP A 78 -3.47 5.85 2.05
C ASP A 78 -3.44 7.35 2.38
N ILE A 79 -4.61 7.92 2.68
CA ILE A 79 -4.80 9.35 2.96
C ILE A 79 -5.20 9.49 4.41
N THR A 80 -4.30 10.03 5.24
CA THR A 80 -4.51 10.16 6.69
C THR A 80 -5.23 11.45 7.09
N GLY A 81 -5.31 12.43 6.19
CA GLY A 81 -6.00 13.70 6.45
C GLY A 81 -5.94 14.66 5.27
N ILE A 82 -6.93 15.53 5.20
CA ILE A 82 -7.00 16.65 4.26
C ILE A 82 -7.17 17.90 5.11
N ILE A 83 -6.27 18.86 4.94
CA ILE A 83 -6.30 20.14 5.67
C ILE A 83 -6.52 21.24 4.64
N ILE A 84 -7.55 22.06 4.87
CA ILE A 84 -7.83 23.27 4.09
C ILE A 84 -7.27 24.44 4.91
N LYS A 85 -6.38 25.22 4.30
CA LYS A 85 -5.79 26.43 4.89
C LYS A 85 -5.99 27.61 3.96
#